data_AF-A0A7R5L8B3-F1
#
_entry.id   AF-A0A7R5L8B3-F1
#
_cell.length_a   1.000
_cell.length_b   1.000
_cell.length_c   1.000
_cell.angle_alpha   90.00
_cell.angle_beta   90.00
_cell.angle_gamma   90.00
#
_symmetry.space_group_name_H-M   'P 1'
#
loop_
_entity.id
_entity.type
_entity.pdbx_description
1 polymer ?
#
loop_
_entity_poly.entity_id
_entity_poly.type
_entity_poly.pdbx_seq_one_letter_code
_entity_poly.pdbx_strand_id
1 'polypeptide(L)'
;MVGSIDNDFCGTDMTIGTDSALHRIIEIVDAITTTAQSHQRTFVLEVMGRHCGYLALITALACGADWVFIPESPPEDDWEDHLCRRLTETRDGGSRLNIIIVAEGAIDKHGKAITSDDIKSLVVKRLGYDTRVTILGHVQRGGTPSAFDRILGSRMGVEAVMALLEATPETPACVVSLSGNQAVRLPLMECVQVTKDVTKAMNEGRFEEAVKLRGRSFENNWEVYKLLAHIRPPATKSGYTLAVLNVGAPAAGMNAAVRSTVRIGLIHGHRMLAVHDGFEGLALGMVEEINWNRVGAWTGLGGSKLGTKRTLPKKYLEEISANISKFGIHGLVVIGGFEAFTGSLELVEGRARYEELCVPLCVIPATVSNNVPGSDFSIGADTALNTITTTCDRIKQSAAGTKRRVFIIETMGGFCGYLATMAGLAAGADAAYIYEEPFNIRDLQVNVEHLTEKMKTTVQRGLVLRNERCNENYTTDFIYSLYSEEGKGIFDCRQNVLGHMQQGGSPTPFDRNFGTKMGAKAVAWITGKIKECSRHGTASPRSSGG
;
A
#
# COMPACT_ATOMS: atom_id res chain seq x y z
N MET A 1 -9.81 3.75 -23.00
CA MET A 1 -9.09 3.84 -21.71
C MET A 1 -9.83 4.81 -20.81
N VAL A 2 -9.72 4.66 -19.50
CA VAL A 2 -10.43 5.52 -18.54
C VAL A 2 -9.44 6.38 -17.76
N GLY A 3 -9.44 7.69 -18.04
CA GLY A 3 -8.71 8.69 -17.30
C GLY A 3 -9.65 9.45 -16.37
N SER A 4 -9.64 9.11 -15.09
CA SER A 4 -10.49 9.69 -14.05
C SER A 4 -9.81 9.51 -12.70
N ILE A 5 -9.92 10.50 -11.82
CA ILE A 5 -9.44 10.38 -10.44
C ILE A 5 -10.46 9.68 -9.53
N ASP A 6 -11.73 9.63 -9.94
CA ASP A 6 -12.84 9.25 -9.07
C ASP A 6 -13.01 7.73 -8.96
N ASN A 7 -12.31 6.95 -9.80
CA ASN A 7 -12.50 5.50 -9.99
C ASN A 7 -13.98 5.12 -10.16
N ASP A 8 -14.70 5.90 -10.95
CA ASP A 8 -16.16 5.88 -11.09
C ASP A 8 -16.67 4.96 -12.21
N PHE A 9 -15.78 4.49 -13.07
CA PHE A 9 -16.11 3.62 -14.20
C PHE A 9 -16.13 2.15 -13.78
N CYS A 10 -17.29 1.51 -13.90
CA CYS A 10 -17.41 0.09 -13.57
C CYS A 10 -16.71 -0.80 -14.62
N GLY A 11 -16.11 -1.89 -14.17
CA GLY A 11 -15.36 -2.83 -15.03
C GLY A 11 -13.85 -2.61 -15.04
N THR A 12 -13.33 -1.61 -14.32
CA THR A 12 -11.88 -1.49 -14.05
C THR A 12 -11.62 -1.51 -12.56
N ASP A 13 -10.54 -2.20 -12.15
CA ASP A 13 -10.10 -2.19 -10.76
C ASP A 13 -9.57 -0.80 -10.35
N MET A 14 -8.96 -0.09 -11.31
CA MET A 14 -8.36 1.23 -11.14
C MET A 14 -8.46 2.06 -12.43
N THR A 15 -8.77 3.35 -12.31
CA THR A 15 -8.68 4.33 -13.39
C THR A 15 -7.37 5.12 -13.33
N ILE A 16 -6.89 5.57 -14.50
CA ILE A 16 -5.67 6.40 -14.59
C ILE A 16 -5.94 7.75 -13.91
N GLY A 17 -5.17 8.07 -12.88
CA GLY A 17 -5.20 9.32 -12.13
C GLY A 17 -5.66 9.16 -10.68
N THR A 18 -6.30 8.05 -10.34
CA THR A 18 -6.81 7.81 -8.98
C THR A 18 -5.69 7.74 -7.95
N ASP A 19 -4.61 7.01 -8.26
CA ASP A 19 -3.49 6.88 -7.31
C ASP A 19 -2.74 8.20 -7.14
N SER A 20 -2.58 8.98 -8.22
CA SER A 20 -2.00 10.32 -8.19
C SER A 20 -2.84 11.28 -7.32
N ALA A 21 -4.16 11.23 -7.45
CA ALA A 21 -5.06 12.03 -6.61
C ALA A 21 -4.96 11.65 -5.14
N LEU A 22 -4.92 10.34 -4.84
CA LEU A 22 -4.71 9.83 -3.48
C LEU A 22 -3.39 10.30 -2.88
N HIS A 23 -2.32 10.40 -3.67
CA HIS A 23 -1.07 11.00 -3.21
C HIS A 23 -1.26 12.46 -2.78
N ARG A 24 -1.95 13.28 -3.59
CA ARG A 24 -2.23 14.68 -3.24
C ARG A 24 -3.05 14.79 -1.95
N ILE A 25 -4.08 13.95 -1.81
CA ILE A 25 -4.94 13.95 -0.62
C ILE A 25 -4.12 13.59 0.62
N ILE A 26 -3.34 12.50 0.57
CA ILE A 26 -2.56 12.03 1.72
C ILE A 26 -1.43 12.99 2.10
N GLU A 27 -0.79 13.67 1.14
CA GLU A 27 0.18 14.73 1.45
C GLU A 27 -0.46 15.87 2.27
N ILE A 28 -1.68 16.27 1.92
CA ILE A 28 -2.42 17.31 2.65
C ILE A 28 -2.85 16.80 4.02
N VAL A 29 -3.35 15.56 4.11
CA VAL A 29 -3.75 14.94 5.38
C VAL A 29 -2.55 14.85 6.33
N ASP A 30 -1.41 14.37 5.85
CA ASP A 30 -0.18 14.26 6.65
C ASP A 30 0.31 15.64 7.11
N ALA A 31 0.27 16.65 6.23
CA ALA A 31 0.61 18.03 6.57
C ALA A 31 -0.31 18.60 7.67
N ILE A 32 -1.63 18.38 7.56
CA ILE A 32 -2.62 18.83 8.54
C ILE A 32 -2.47 18.09 9.87
N THR A 33 -2.13 16.81 9.84
CA THR A 33 -2.02 15.95 11.03
C THR A 33 -1.06 16.54 12.07
N THR A 34 0.06 17.11 11.64
CA THR A 34 1.04 17.75 12.54
C THR A 34 0.46 18.95 13.31
N THR A 35 -0.35 19.77 12.62
CA THR A 35 -1.03 20.93 13.21
C THR A 35 -2.19 20.49 14.11
N ALA A 36 -2.91 19.45 13.69
CA ALA A 36 -4.05 18.90 14.45
C ALA A 36 -3.62 18.34 15.80
N GLN A 37 -2.53 17.56 15.84
CA GLN A 37 -1.96 16.99 17.08
C GLN A 37 -1.54 18.05 18.09
N SER A 38 -1.03 19.18 17.61
CA SER A 38 -0.55 20.29 18.44
C SER A 38 -1.71 20.97 19.19
N HIS A 39 -2.86 21.12 18.54
CA HIS A 39 -3.99 21.89 19.08
C HIS A 39 -5.21 21.05 19.50
N GLN A 40 -5.15 19.72 19.42
CA GLN A 40 -6.28 18.84 19.71
C GLN A 40 -7.55 19.14 18.90
N ARG A 41 -7.36 19.33 17.59
CA ARG A 41 -8.42 19.74 16.66
C ARG A 41 -9.07 18.56 15.96
N THR A 42 -10.33 18.77 15.58
CA THR A 42 -11.03 17.93 14.61
C THR A 42 -10.90 18.57 13.23
N PHE A 43 -10.52 17.77 12.23
CA PHE A 43 -10.50 18.20 10.84
C PHE A 43 -11.54 17.43 10.03
N VAL A 44 -12.37 18.17 9.32
CA VAL A 44 -13.29 17.65 8.30
C VAL A 44 -12.69 17.97 6.95
N LEU A 45 -12.32 16.94 6.19
CA LEU A 45 -11.63 17.06 4.91
C LEU A 45 -12.57 16.62 3.78
N GLU A 46 -12.88 17.55 2.89
CA GLU A 46 -13.72 17.28 1.72
C GLU A 46 -12.86 16.86 0.54
N VAL A 47 -13.13 15.68 0.00
CA VAL A 47 -12.42 15.08 -1.14
C VAL A 47 -13.32 14.95 -2.35
N MET A 48 -12.70 14.98 -3.53
CA MET A 48 -13.39 14.79 -4.79
C MET A 48 -14.00 13.40 -4.89
N GLY A 49 -14.98 13.28 -5.78
CA GLY A 49 -15.67 12.02 -6.02
C GLY A 49 -17.17 12.21 -6.23
N ARG A 50 -17.59 13.33 -6.86
CA ARG A 50 -18.97 13.66 -7.27
C ARG A 50 -20.09 12.66 -6.91
N HIS A 51 -20.07 11.46 -7.50
CA HIS A 51 -21.01 10.36 -7.20
C HIS A 51 -20.31 9.02 -6.86
N CYS A 52 -19.01 9.04 -6.60
CA CYS A 52 -18.18 7.88 -6.26
C CYS A 52 -17.39 8.14 -4.97
N GLY A 53 -17.61 7.32 -3.94
CA GLY A 53 -16.93 7.42 -2.66
C GLY A 53 -15.54 6.79 -2.62
N TYR A 54 -14.99 6.31 -3.73
CA TYR A 54 -13.73 5.55 -3.74
C TYR A 54 -12.58 6.36 -3.17
N LEU A 55 -12.36 7.59 -3.63
CA LEU A 55 -11.29 8.46 -3.11
C LEU A 55 -11.42 8.69 -1.61
N ALA A 56 -12.63 8.95 -1.11
CA ALA A 56 -12.89 9.14 0.32
C ALA A 56 -12.60 7.87 1.13
N LEU A 57 -13.08 6.71 0.67
CA LEU A 57 -12.88 5.43 1.35
C LEU A 57 -11.40 5.04 1.43
N ILE A 58 -10.69 5.12 0.30
CA ILE A 58 -9.27 4.75 0.24
C ILE A 58 -8.41 5.73 1.03
N THR A 59 -8.76 7.02 1.01
CA THR A 59 -8.13 8.03 1.88
C THR A 59 -8.35 7.71 3.35
N ALA A 60 -9.59 7.40 3.75
CA ALA A 60 -9.94 7.10 5.13
C ALA A 60 -9.15 5.89 5.66
N LEU A 61 -8.99 4.84 4.86
CA LEU A 61 -8.13 3.71 5.19
C LEU A 61 -6.65 4.12 5.30
N ALA A 62 -6.14 4.89 4.34
CA ALA A 62 -4.72 5.28 4.26
C ALA A 62 -4.28 6.23 5.37
N CYS A 63 -5.16 7.10 5.87
CA CYS A 63 -4.84 7.97 7.01
C CYS A 63 -5.33 7.40 8.35
N GLY A 64 -6.17 6.36 8.33
CA GLY A 64 -6.80 5.83 9.53
C GLY A 64 -7.81 6.81 10.13
N ALA A 65 -8.65 7.43 9.29
CA ALA A 65 -9.68 8.38 9.68
C ALA A 65 -10.64 7.79 10.73
N ASP A 66 -11.20 8.67 11.56
CA ASP A 66 -12.21 8.32 12.56
C ASP A 66 -13.56 8.03 11.93
N TRP A 67 -13.88 8.74 10.84
CA TRP A 67 -15.11 8.60 10.10
C TRP A 67 -14.93 8.91 8.60
N VAL A 68 -15.76 8.28 7.76
CA VAL A 68 -15.86 8.57 6.33
C VAL A 68 -17.32 8.62 5.90
N PHE A 69 -17.65 9.59 5.06
CA PHE A 69 -18.96 9.69 4.41
C PHE A 69 -18.83 9.42 2.91
N ILE A 70 -19.55 8.41 2.42
CA ILE A 70 -19.56 8.01 1.01
C ILE A 70 -21.01 7.85 0.51
N PRO A 71 -21.30 8.21 -0.77
CA PRO A 71 -22.64 8.07 -1.33
C PRO A 71 -23.11 6.61 -1.44
N GLU A 72 -22.20 5.66 -1.67
CA GLU A 72 -22.58 4.25 -1.86
C GLU A 72 -23.03 3.57 -0.58
N SER A 73 -22.64 4.08 0.59
CA SER A 73 -23.08 3.56 1.87
C SER A 73 -23.36 4.72 2.82
N PRO A 74 -24.52 5.38 2.67
CA PRO A 74 -24.96 6.45 3.56
C PRO A 74 -25.00 5.98 5.01
N PRO A 75 -24.78 6.89 5.97
CA PRO A 75 -24.80 6.54 7.37
C PRO A 75 -26.25 6.27 7.86
N GLU A 76 -26.39 5.56 8.97
CA GLU A 76 -27.68 5.27 9.63
C GLU A 76 -28.35 6.54 10.19
N ASP A 77 -29.66 6.52 10.47
CA ASP A 77 -30.39 7.73 10.90
C ASP A 77 -29.83 8.35 12.20
N ASP A 78 -29.22 7.55 13.06
CA ASP A 78 -28.59 7.95 14.33
C ASP A 78 -27.09 8.30 14.20
N TRP A 79 -26.60 8.54 12.99
CA TRP A 79 -25.18 8.74 12.72
C TRP A 79 -24.57 9.92 13.46
N GLU A 80 -25.35 10.96 13.75
CA GLU A 80 -24.88 12.13 14.47
C GLU A 80 -24.41 11.77 15.89
N ASP A 81 -25.20 10.94 16.59
CA ASP A 81 -24.88 10.43 17.92
C ASP A 81 -23.72 9.44 17.86
N HIS A 82 -23.73 8.56 16.85
CA HIS A 82 -22.66 7.60 16.65
C HIS A 82 -21.32 8.30 16.37
N LEU A 83 -21.30 9.30 15.50
CA LEU A 83 -20.11 10.12 15.22
C LEU A 83 -19.63 10.78 16.51
N CYS A 84 -20.51 11.47 17.25
CA CYS A 84 -20.12 12.18 18.46
C CYS A 84 -19.51 11.23 19.51
N ARG A 85 -20.14 10.07 19.73
CA ARG A 85 -19.64 9.02 20.60
C ARG A 85 -18.26 8.53 20.15
N ARG A 86 -18.08 8.32 18.85
CA ARG A 86 -16.81 7.82 18.30
C ARG A 86 -15.67 8.82 18.50
N LEU A 87 -15.89 10.09 18.19
CA LEU A 87 -14.88 11.13 18.35
C LEU A 87 -14.46 11.28 19.82
N THR A 88 -15.43 11.22 20.74
CA THR A 88 -15.19 11.23 22.18
C THR A 88 -14.34 10.03 22.61
N GLU A 89 -14.71 8.82 22.19
CA GLU A 89 -13.95 7.60 22.50
C GLU A 89 -12.52 7.62 21.97
N THR A 90 -12.31 8.11 20.75
CA THR A 90 -10.96 8.23 20.19
C THR A 90 -10.12 9.22 21.03
N ARG A 91 -10.73 10.32 21.50
CA ARG A 91 -10.05 11.33 22.32
C ARG A 91 -9.77 10.83 23.74
N ASP A 92 -10.72 10.15 24.37
CA ASP A 92 -10.56 9.50 25.67
C ASP A 92 -9.52 8.38 25.62
N GLY A 93 -9.41 7.70 24.47
CA GLY A 93 -8.35 6.75 24.16
C GLY A 93 -6.95 7.37 24.00
N GLY A 94 -6.82 8.69 24.14
CA GLY A 94 -5.56 9.42 24.10
C GLY A 94 -5.20 10.00 22.72
N SER A 95 -6.09 9.90 21.73
CA SER A 95 -5.86 10.59 20.46
C SER A 95 -5.92 12.09 20.64
N ARG A 96 -4.95 12.79 20.06
CA ARG A 96 -4.85 14.24 20.07
C ARG A 96 -5.42 14.89 18.82
N LEU A 97 -6.13 14.16 17.98
CA LEU A 97 -6.79 14.71 16.80
C LEU A 97 -7.95 13.82 16.39
N ASN A 98 -8.85 14.37 15.59
CA ASN A 98 -9.80 13.59 14.83
C ASN A 98 -9.79 13.99 13.36
N ILE A 99 -9.87 13.00 12.46
CA ILE A 99 -9.96 13.22 11.02
C ILE A 99 -11.25 12.58 10.51
N ILE A 100 -12.08 13.39 9.86
CA ILE A 100 -13.29 12.97 9.19
C ILE A 100 -13.12 13.25 7.70
N ILE A 101 -13.31 12.24 6.86
CA ILE A 101 -13.23 12.37 5.40
C ILE A 101 -14.65 12.41 4.82
N VAL A 102 -14.93 13.37 3.96
CA VAL A 102 -16.25 13.59 3.36
C VAL A 102 -16.10 13.58 1.85
N ALA A 103 -16.78 12.68 1.15
CA ALA A 103 -16.88 12.75 -0.30
C ALA A 103 -17.77 13.95 -0.71
N GLU A 104 -17.45 14.63 -1.81
CA GLU A 104 -18.30 15.67 -2.42
C GLU A 104 -19.76 15.23 -2.57
N GLY A 105 -19.98 13.96 -2.90
CA GLY A 105 -21.30 13.35 -3.07
C GLY A 105 -21.93 12.76 -1.83
N ALA A 106 -21.44 13.06 -0.63
CA ALA A 106 -21.97 12.48 0.61
C ALA A 106 -23.47 12.79 0.80
N ILE A 107 -24.26 11.76 1.05
CA ILE A 107 -25.71 11.84 1.27
C ILE A 107 -26.12 11.01 2.49
N ASP A 108 -27.29 11.31 3.05
CA ASP A 108 -28.00 10.45 3.99
C ASP A 108 -28.87 9.41 3.26
N LYS A 109 -29.55 8.54 4.02
CA LYS A 109 -30.45 7.51 3.47
C LYS A 109 -31.65 8.07 2.70
N HIS A 110 -32.01 9.33 2.94
CA HIS A 110 -33.10 10.03 2.28
C HIS A 110 -32.64 10.81 1.04
N GLY A 111 -31.35 10.73 0.69
CA GLY A 111 -30.77 11.43 -0.45
C GLY A 111 -30.48 12.91 -0.19
N LYS A 112 -30.56 13.37 1.05
CA LYS A 112 -30.17 14.73 1.41
C LYS A 112 -28.64 14.79 1.55
N ALA A 113 -28.04 15.82 0.96
CA ALA A 113 -26.60 16.05 1.03
C ALA A 113 -26.13 16.24 2.49
N ILE A 114 -25.02 15.61 2.86
CA ILE A 114 -24.31 15.81 4.12
C ILE A 114 -23.08 16.66 3.81
N THR A 115 -23.10 17.93 4.21
CA THR A 115 -21.98 18.84 3.91
C THR A 115 -20.91 18.83 5.00
N SER A 116 -19.69 19.21 4.63
CA SER A 116 -18.58 19.39 5.57
C SER A 116 -18.89 20.41 6.67
N ASP A 117 -19.66 21.45 6.36
CA ASP A 117 -20.09 22.46 7.33
C ASP A 117 -21.18 21.97 8.29
N ASP A 118 -22.08 21.08 7.84
CA ASP A 118 -23.05 20.41 8.72
C ASP A 118 -22.32 19.60 9.80
N ILE A 119 -21.33 18.80 9.38
CA ILE A 119 -20.51 17.98 10.28
C ILE A 119 -19.73 18.87 11.26
N LYS A 120 -19.11 19.95 10.77
CA LYS A 120 -18.41 20.91 11.63
C LYS A 120 -19.35 21.51 12.67
N SER A 121 -20.53 21.97 12.25
CA SER A 121 -21.52 22.59 13.13
C SER A 121 -22.01 21.61 14.19
N LEU A 122 -22.23 20.34 13.81
CA LEU A 122 -22.59 19.25 14.70
C LEU A 122 -21.52 19.01 15.78
N VAL A 123 -20.26 18.83 15.37
CA VAL A 123 -19.15 18.55 16.29
C VAL A 123 -18.91 19.73 17.24
N VAL A 124 -18.96 20.97 16.75
CA VAL A 124 -18.81 22.18 17.59
C VAL A 124 -19.96 22.28 18.59
N LYS A 125 -21.21 22.10 18.14
CA LYS A 125 -22.39 22.27 19.01
C LYS A 125 -22.50 21.17 20.06
N ARG A 126 -22.24 19.91 19.71
CA ARG A 126 -22.45 18.77 20.61
C ARG A 126 -21.23 18.44 21.47
N LEU A 127 -20.01 18.58 20.94
CA LEU A 127 -18.77 18.20 21.63
C LEU A 127 -17.90 19.38 22.06
N GLY A 128 -18.12 20.58 21.51
CA GLY A 128 -17.30 21.76 21.81
C GLY A 128 -15.86 21.68 21.28
N TYR A 129 -15.55 20.76 20.36
CA TYR A 129 -14.19 20.60 19.82
C TYR A 129 -13.87 21.71 18.79
N ASP A 130 -12.66 22.26 18.81
CA ASP A 130 -12.16 23.17 17.77
C ASP A 130 -12.08 22.41 16.44
N THR A 131 -13.05 22.69 15.56
CA THR A 131 -13.27 21.94 14.33
C THR A 131 -13.03 22.83 13.12
N ARG A 132 -12.21 22.34 12.19
CA ARG A 132 -11.85 23.03 10.95
C ARG A 132 -12.27 22.20 9.75
N VAL A 133 -12.73 22.89 8.71
CA VAL A 133 -13.06 22.30 7.41
C VAL A 133 -11.95 22.65 6.44
N THR A 134 -11.54 21.70 5.62
CA THR A 134 -10.64 21.94 4.50
C THR A 134 -11.20 21.25 3.27
N ILE A 135 -11.54 22.07 2.27
CA ILE A 135 -11.98 21.59 0.97
C ILE A 135 -10.75 21.53 0.07
N LEU A 136 -10.31 20.33 -0.30
CA LEU A 136 -9.06 20.15 -1.06
C LEU A 136 -9.19 20.67 -2.49
N GLY A 137 -10.39 20.54 -3.07
CA GLY A 137 -10.70 21.01 -4.42
C GLY A 137 -9.74 20.44 -5.47
N HIS A 138 -9.34 21.30 -6.41
CA HIS A 138 -8.62 20.91 -7.63
C HIS A 138 -7.15 20.50 -7.41
N VAL A 139 -6.59 20.66 -6.20
CA VAL A 139 -5.24 20.15 -5.89
C VAL A 139 -5.17 18.65 -6.15
N GLN A 140 -6.28 17.94 -6.01
CA GLN A 140 -6.43 16.50 -6.26
C GLN A 140 -6.26 16.10 -7.74
N ARG A 141 -6.40 17.04 -8.68
CA ARG A 141 -6.20 16.82 -10.12
C ARG A 141 -4.83 17.29 -10.60
N GLY A 142 -4.08 17.98 -9.74
CA GLY A 142 -2.77 18.54 -10.06
C GLY A 142 -1.61 17.64 -9.63
N GLY A 143 -0.39 18.17 -9.81
CA GLY A 143 0.84 17.48 -9.45
C GLY A 143 1.34 16.52 -10.55
N THR A 144 2.41 15.81 -10.22
CA THR A 144 3.02 14.82 -11.12
C THR A 144 2.32 13.47 -10.97
N PRO A 145 2.09 12.71 -12.05
CA PRO A 145 1.57 11.36 -11.96
C PRO A 145 2.45 10.46 -11.08
N SER A 146 1.83 9.64 -10.24
CA SER A 146 2.51 8.63 -9.43
C SER A 146 3.15 7.54 -10.31
N ALA A 147 4.06 6.76 -9.76
CA ALA A 147 4.66 5.64 -10.49
C ALA A 147 3.58 4.66 -11.00
N PHE A 148 2.58 4.35 -10.18
CA PHE A 148 1.46 3.49 -10.53
C PHE A 148 0.69 4.02 -11.76
N ASP A 149 0.27 5.29 -11.75
CA ASP A 149 -0.51 5.85 -12.86
C ASP A 149 0.30 5.99 -14.15
N ARG A 150 1.62 6.24 -14.06
CA ARG A 150 2.50 6.23 -15.24
C ARG A 150 2.56 4.84 -15.87
N ILE A 151 2.82 3.82 -15.06
CA ILE A 151 2.89 2.43 -15.51
C ILE A 151 1.54 1.96 -16.06
N LEU A 152 0.44 2.26 -15.35
CA LEU A 152 -0.91 1.91 -15.77
C LEU A 152 -1.24 2.57 -17.11
N GLY A 153 -1.02 3.87 -17.23
CA GLY A 153 -1.25 4.62 -18.46
C GLY A 153 -0.42 4.09 -19.64
N SER A 154 0.86 3.78 -19.42
CA SER A 154 1.72 3.18 -20.44
C SER A 154 1.22 1.81 -20.90
N ARG A 155 0.88 0.91 -19.97
CA ARG A 155 0.36 -0.43 -20.28
C ARG A 155 -0.96 -0.36 -21.05
N MET A 156 -1.88 0.47 -20.58
CA MET A 156 -3.19 0.66 -21.23
C MET A 156 -3.05 1.30 -22.61
N GLY A 157 -2.10 2.22 -22.79
CA GLY A 157 -1.84 2.86 -24.07
C GLY A 157 -1.38 1.86 -25.13
N VAL A 158 -0.43 0.99 -24.77
CA VAL A 158 0.04 -0.09 -25.65
C VAL A 158 -1.10 -1.04 -26.00
N GLU A 159 -1.85 -1.50 -25.01
CA GLU A 159 -2.97 -2.43 -25.22
C GLU A 159 -4.09 -1.79 -26.08
N ALA A 160 -4.33 -0.50 -25.94
CA ALA A 160 -5.29 0.22 -26.78
C ALA A 160 -4.87 0.26 -28.26
N VAL A 161 -3.58 0.44 -28.54
CA VAL A 161 -3.05 0.38 -29.90
C VAL A 161 -3.20 -1.04 -30.47
N MET A 162 -2.86 -2.07 -29.71
CA MET A 162 -3.04 -3.47 -30.14
C MET A 162 -4.52 -3.77 -30.40
N ALA A 163 -5.42 -3.32 -29.52
CA ALA A 163 -6.86 -3.48 -29.70
C ALA A 163 -7.38 -2.84 -30.98
N LEU A 164 -6.84 -1.68 -31.38
CA LEU A 164 -7.22 -1.02 -32.62
C LEU A 164 -6.71 -1.76 -33.86
N LEU A 165 -5.50 -2.31 -33.81
CA LEU A 165 -4.90 -3.06 -34.92
C LEU A 165 -5.58 -4.42 -35.13
N GLU A 166 -6.05 -5.05 -34.05
CA GLU A 166 -6.74 -6.34 -34.07
C GLU A 166 -8.26 -6.23 -34.32
N ALA A 167 -8.82 -5.02 -34.25
CA ALA A 167 -10.25 -4.81 -34.42
C ALA A 167 -10.72 -5.12 -35.86
N THR A 168 -11.87 -5.77 -35.96
CA THR A 168 -12.59 -6.01 -37.23
C THR A 168 -13.93 -5.24 -37.22
N PRO A 169 -14.61 -5.09 -38.37
CA PRO A 169 -15.92 -4.42 -38.43
C PRO A 169 -16.98 -5.00 -37.49
N GLU A 170 -16.86 -6.27 -37.11
CA GLU A 170 -17.76 -6.99 -36.20
C GLU A 170 -17.38 -6.80 -34.73
N THR A 171 -16.14 -6.39 -34.42
CA THR A 171 -15.71 -6.19 -33.03
C THR A 171 -16.38 -4.95 -32.43
N PRO A 172 -17.08 -5.08 -31.29
CA PRO A 172 -17.70 -3.93 -30.64
C PRO A 172 -16.65 -3.00 -30.06
N ALA A 173 -17.00 -1.72 -29.92
CA ALA A 173 -16.18 -0.76 -29.21
C ALA A 173 -15.86 -1.27 -27.80
N CYS A 174 -14.57 -1.24 -27.42
CA CYS A 174 -14.11 -1.75 -26.14
C CYS A 174 -13.45 -0.67 -25.28
N VAL A 175 -13.37 -0.95 -23.98
CA VAL A 175 -12.59 -0.22 -22.99
C VAL A 175 -11.44 -1.11 -22.56
N VAL A 176 -10.23 -0.61 -22.75
CA VAL A 176 -9.04 -1.18 -22.10
C VAL A 176 -9.08 -0.83 -20.62
N SER A 177 -9.00 -1.87 -19.81
CA SER A 177 -9.21 -1.89 -18.36
C SER A 177 -8.10 -2.69 -17.67
N LEU A 178 -7.95 -2.51 -16.35
CA LEU A 178 -7.09 -3.35 -15.51
C LEU A 178 -7.99 -4.26 -14.66
N SER A 179 -7.77 -5.57 -14.75
CA SER A 179 -8.43 -6.57 -13.90
C SER A 179 -7.40 -7.57 -13.39
N GLY A 180 -7.26 -7.69 -12.07
CA GLY A 180 -6.30 -8.63 -11.47
C GLY A 180 -4.85 -8.39 -11.91
N ASN A 181 -4.45 -7.12 -12.03
CA ASN A 181 -3.14 -6.71 -12.56
C ASN A 181 -2.87 -7.10 -14.03
N GLN A 182 -3.88 -7.50 -14.80
CA GLN A 182 -3.78 -7.76 -16.23
C GLN A 182 -4.59 -6.75 -17.05
N ALA A 183 -4.09 -6.41 -18.24
CA ALA A 183 -4.83 -5.55 -19.16
C ALA A 183 -5.91 -6.39 -19.86
N VAL A 184 -7.16 -5.92 -19.83
CA VAL A 184 -8.31 -6.61 -20.43
C VAL A 184 -9.12 -5.64 -21.27
N ARG A 185 -9.84 -6.18 -22.27
CA ARG A 185 -10.75 -5.42 -23.13
C ARG A 185 -12.18 -5.77 -22.77
N LEU A 186 -12.97 -4.77 -22.40
CA LEU A 186 -14.38 -4.96 -22.02
C LEU A 186 -15.30 -4.24 -23.00
N PRO A 187 -16.51 -4.76 -23.29
CA PRO A 187 -17.47 -4.04 -24.13
C PRO A 187 -17.83 -2.69 -23.51
N LEU A 188 -17.65 -1.61 -24.28
CA LEU A 188 -17.86 -0.24 -23.80
C LEU A 188 -19.31 -0.03 -23.33
N MET A 189 -20.27 -0.54 -24.10
CA MET A 189 -21.69 -0.37 -23.81
C MET A 189 -22.11 -1.02 -22.48
N GLU A 190 -21.57 -2.19 -22.17
CA GLU A 190 -21.84 -2.88 -20.90
C GLU A 190 -21.28 -2.10 -19.72
N CYS A 191 -20.03 -1.63 -19.82
CA CYS A 191 -19.40 -0.87 -18.73
C CYS A 191 -20.13 0.46 -18.45
N VAL A 192 -20.58 1.14 -19.50
CA VAL A 192 -21.39 2.36 -19.39
C VAL A 192 -22.74 2.07 -18.74
N GLN A 193 -23.38 0.95 -19.10
CA GLN A 193 -24.65 0.55 -18.51
C GLN A 193 -24.50 0.28 -17.00
N VAL A 194 -23.52 -0.52 -16.60
CA VAL A 194 -23.28 -0.83 -15.18
C VAL A 194 -22.99 0.45 -14.37
N THR A 195 -22.26 1.41 -14.95
CA THR A 195 -21.98 2.70 -14.28
C THR A 195 -23.26 3.51 -14.04
N LYS A 196 -24.20 3.50 -14.99
CA LYS A 196 -25.53 4.12 -14.81
C LYS A 196 -26.37 3.37 -13.78
N ASP A 197 -26.27 2.05 -13.74
CA ASP A 197 -27.01 1.20 -12.80
C ASP A 197 -26.60 1.48 -11.35
N VAL A 198 -25.32 1.81 -11.08
CA VAL A 198 -24.90 2.25 -9.74
C VAL A 198 -25.62 3.54 -9.32
N THR A 199 -25.69 4.51 -10.21
CA THR A 199 -26.37 5.79 -9.93
C THR A 199 -27.87 5.57 -9.71
N LYS A 200 -28.48 4.72 -10.53
CA LYS A 200 -29.88 4.32 -10.38
C LYS A 200 -30.13 3.63 -9.04
N ALA A 201 -29.26 2.69 -8.64
CA ALA A 201 -29.37 1.99 -7.36
C ALA A 201 -29.30 2.96 -6.17
N MET A 202 -28.39 3.93 -6.19
CA MET A 202 -28.30 4.96 -5.14
C MET A 202 -29.56 5.83 -5.08
N ASN A 203 -30.07 6.30 -6.23
CA ASN A 203 -31.28 7.13 -6.30
C ASN A 203 -32.54 6.40 -5.82
N GLU A 204 -32.59 5.07 -6.01
CA GLU A 204 -33.70 4.22 -5.60
C GLU A 204 -33.50 3.63 -4.17
N GLY A 205 -32.49 4.11 -3.42
CA GLY A 205 -32.22 3.70 -2.04
C GLY A 205 -31.62 2.30 -1.88
N ARG A 206 -31.19 1.66 -2.97
CA ARG A 206 -30.57 0.32 -2.98
C ARG A 206 -29.05 0.38 -2.82
N PHE A 207 -28.61 0.88 -1.67
CA PHE A 207 -27.19 1.13 -1.39
C PHE A 207 -26.31 -0.14 -1.36
N GLU A 208 -26.83 -1.26 -0.83
CA GLU A 208 -26.09 -2.53 -0.85
C GLU A 208 -25.78 -3.02 -2.28
N GLU A 209 -26.72 -2.79 -3.20
CA GLU A 209 -26.52 -3.09 -4.62
C GLU A 209 -25.49 -2.15 -5.23
N ALA A 210 -25.54 -0.85 -4.90
CA ALA A 210 -24.55 0.13 -5.36
C ALA A 210 -23.11 -0.26 -4.97
N VAL A 211 -22.89 -0.71 -3.72
CA VAL A 211 -21.58 -1.21 -3.26
C VAL A 211 -21.13 -2.43 -4.06
N LYS A 212 -22.02 -3.38 -4.33
CA LYS A 212 -21.70 -4.58 -5.12
C LYS A 212 -21.39 -4.26 -6.58
N LEU A 213 -22.13 -3.32 -7.17
CA LEU A 213 -21.93 -2.87 -8.55
C LEU A 213 -20.61 -2.10 -8.75
N ARG A 214 -20.10 -1.43 -7.70
CA ARG A 214 -18.72 -0.88 -7.71
C ARG A 214 -17.64 -1.96 -7.77
N GLY A 215 -17.97 -3.18 -7.37
CA GLY A 215 -17.12 -4.35 -7.47
C GLY A 215 -16.49 -4.79 -6.14
N ARG A 216 -15.92 -5.99 -6.17
CA ARG A 216 -15.36 -6.66 -4.98
C ARG A 216 -14.24 -5.87 -4.32
N SER A 217 -13.45 -5.13 -5.08
CA SER A 217 -12.37 -4.31 -4.52
C SER A 217 -12.93 -3.23 -3.60
N PHE A 218 -13.95 -2.50 -4.05
CA PHE A 218 -14.66 -1.48 -3.26
C PHE A 218 -15.29 -2.09 -1.99
N GLU A 219 -16.03 -3.19 -2.15
CA GLU A 219 -16.69 -3.90 -1.04
C GLU A 219 -15.67 -4.34 0.03
N ASN A 220 -14.57 -4.97 -0.38
CA ASN A 220 -13.50 -5.38 0.55
C ASN A 220 -12.88 -4.18 1.29
N ASN A 221 -12.65 -3.05 0.60
CA ASN A 221 -12.14 -1.83 1.25
C ASN A 221 -13.15 -1.32 2.29
N TRP A 222 -14.45 -1.34 1.95
CA TRP A 222 -15.52 -0.90 2.84
C TRP A 222 -15.65 -1.77 4.09
N GLU A 223 -15.58 -3.09 3.95
CA GLU A 223 -15.62 -4.03 5.07
C GLU A 223 -14.43 -3.85 6.01
N VAL A 224 -13.22 -3.75 5.47
CA VAL A 224 -12.01 -3.52 6.27
C VAL A 224 -12.09 -2.18 7.00
N TYR A 225 -12.57 -1.13 6.34
CA TYR A 225 -12.79 0.16 6.97
C TYR A 225 -13.80 0.05 8.13
N LYS A 226 -14.96 -0.58 7.90
CA LYS A 226 -15.99 -0.78 8.93
C LYS A 226 -15.45 -1.50 10.17
N LEU A 227 -14.66 -2.55 9.96
CA LEU A 227 -14.00 -3.28 11.04
C LEU A 227 -13.07 -2.38 11.86
N LEU A 228 -12.22 -1.61 11.19
CA LEU A 228 -11.21 -0.78 11.86
C LEU A 228 -11.80 0.51 12.49
N ALA A 229 -12.88 1.04 11.92
CA ALA A 229 -13.46 2.33 12.30
C ALA A 229 -14.64 2.20 13.28
N HIS A 230 -15.57 1.25 13.08
CA HIS A 230 -16.84 1.22 13.82
C HIS A 230 -16.95 0.07 14.84
N ILE A 231 -16.24 -1.03 14.64
CA ILE A 231 -16.39 -2.22 15.50
C ILE A 231 -15.53 -2.09 16.76
N ARG A 232 -16.13 -2.40 17.90
CA ARG A 232 -15.46 -2.43 19.19
C ARG A 232 -14.86 -3.81 19.46
N PRO A 233 -13.67 -3.87 20.08
CA PRO A 233 -13.20 -5.10 20.70
C PRO A 233 -14.26 -5.65 21.66
N PRO A 234 -14.59 -6.96 21.58
CA PRO A 234 -15.55 -7.57 22.47
C PRO A 234 -15.04 -7.55 23.91
N ALA A 235 -15.95 -7.38 24.88
CA ALA A 235 -15.61 -7.48 26.30
C ALA A 235 -15.10 -8.89 26.66
N THR A 236 -15.63 -9.91 25.98
CA THR A 236 -15.22 -11.30 26.12
C THR A 236 -13.99 -11.60 25.29
N LYS A 237 -12.91 -12.02 25.95
CA LYS A 237 -11.70 -12.51 25.29
C LYS A 237 -11.94 -13.90 24.70
N SER A 238 -11.35 -14.15 23.54
CA SER A 238 -11.38 -15.44 22.85
C SER A 238 -10.50 -16.52 23.49
N GLY A 239 -9.58 -16.14 24.39
CA GLY A 239 -8.58 -17.02 24.99
C GLY A 239 -7.33 -17.25 24.15
N TYR A 240 -7.30 -16.84 22.88
CA TYR A 240 -6.14 -17.01 21.99
C TYR A 240 -5.20 -15.80 22.03
N THR A 241 -3.91 -16.06 21.87
CA THR A 241 -2.85 -15.05 21.82
C THR A 241 -2.15 -15.11 20.47
N LEU A 242 -2.04 -13.98 19.78
CA LEU A 242 -1.30 -13.87 18.53
C LEU A 242 -0.08 -12.95 18.71
N ALA A 243 1.04 -13.29 18.08
CA ALA A 243 2.22 -12.44 18.02
C ALA A 243 2.46 -11.89 16.61
N VAL A 244 2.88 -10.63 16.54
CA VAL A 244 3.29 -9.96 15.30
C VAL A 244 4.75 -9.51 15.41
N LEU A 245 5.51 -9.72 14.34
CA LEU A 245 6.93 -9.36 14.25
C LEU A 245 7.30 -8.88 12.86
N ASN A 246 8.31 -8.00 12.80
CA ASN A 246 8.87 -7.50 11.53
C ASN A 246 10.25 -8.12 11.28
N VAL A 247 10.48 -8.63 10.07
CA VAL A 247 11.72 -9.33 9.70
C VAL A 247 12.25 -8.83 8.35
N GLY A 248 13.57 -8.69 8.25
CA GLY A 248 14.26 -8.19 7.06
C GLY A 248 14.66 -6.71 7.16
N ALA A 249 14.89 -6.08 6.02
CA ALA A 249 15.16 -4.64 5.94
C ALA A 249 13.87 -3.83 6.15
N PRO A 250 13.95 -2.59 6.67
CA PRO A 250 12.78 -1.72 6.80
C PRO A 250 12.08 -1.47 5.44
N ALA A 251 10.75 -1.55 5.45
CA ALA A 251 9.91 -1.23 4.29
C ALA A 251 8.77 -0.30 4.71
N ALA A 252 8.50 0.73 3.90
CA ALA A 252 7.42 1.66 4.16
C ALA A 252 6.06 0.94 4.09
N GLY A 253 5.28 0.99 5.18
CA GLY A 253 3.99 0.31 5.30
C GLY A 253 3.97 -0.86 6.30
N MET A 254 5.14 -1.29 6.81
CA MET A 254 5.21 -2.28 7.90
C MET A 254 4.38 -1.86 9.11
N ASN A 255 4.46 -0.59 9.52
CA ASN A 255 3.68 -0.08 10.65
C ASN A 255 2.15 -0.09 10.39
N ALA A 256 1.73 0.16 9.15
CA ALA A 256 0.32 0.08 8.76
C ALA A 256 -0.20 -1.37 8.83
N ALA A 257 0.61 -2.33 8.39
CA ALA A 257 0.31 -3.76 8.51
C ALA A 257 0.22 -4.19 9.98
N VAL A 258 1.20 -3.84 10.82
CA VAL A 258 1.17 -4.12 12.27
C VAL A 258 -0.08 -3.53 12.92
N ARG A 259 -0.40 -2.26 12.63
CA ARG A 259 -1.61 -1.60 13.16
C ARG A 259 -2.87 -2.38 12.82
N SER A 260 -3.01 -2.80 11.56
CA SER A 260 -4.17 -3.56 11.12
C SER A 260 -4.24 -4.94 11.79
N THR A 261 -3.13 -5.68 11.82
CA THR A 261 -3.03 -6.98 12.50
C THR A 261 -3.42 -6.88 13.97
N VAL A 262 -2.89 -5.89 14.70
CA VAL A 262 -3.23 -5.69 16.12
C VAL A 262 -4.69 -5.34 16.29
N ARG A 263 -5.22 -4.36 15.57
CA ARG A 263 -6.62 -3.93 15.72
C ARG A 263 -7.62 -5.03 15.38
N ILE A 264 -7.40 -5.74 14.27
CA ILE A 264 -8.27 -6.85 13.86
C ILE A 264 -8.17 -8.01 14.83
N GLY A 265 -6.99 -8.33 15.37
CA GLY A 265 -6.85 -9.34 16.41
C GLY A 265 -7.61 -8.99 17.69
N LEU A 266 -7.53 -7.73 18.13
CA LEU A 266 -8.31 -7.24 19.28
C LEU A 266 -9.82 -7.28 19.01
N ILE A 267 -10.27 -6.98 17.79
CA ILE A 267 -11.69 -7.10 17.38
C ILE A 267 -12.18 -8.56 17.44
N HIS A 268 -11.32 -9.53 17.18
CA HIS A 268 -11.64 -10.95 17.36
C HIS A 268 -11.52 -11.42 18.82
N GLY A 269 -11.20 -10.52 19.75
CA GLY A 269 -11.01 -10.81 21.17
C GLY A 269 -9.71 -11.55 21.48
N HIS A 270 -8.72 -11.52 20.58
CA HIS A 270 -7.41 -12.11 20.82
C HIS A 270 -6.54 -11.20 21.71
N ARG A 271 -5.64 -11.81 22.48
CA ARG A 271 -4.53 -11.10 23.12
C ARG A 271 -3.46 -10.88 22.04
N MET A 272 -3.00 -9.64 21.86
CA MET A 272 -2.00 -9.31 20.86
C MET A 272 -0.65 -9.04 21.50
N LEU A 273 0.39 -9.68 20.98
CA LEU A 273 1.78 -9.49 21.40
C LEU A 273 2.59 -8.89 20.26
N ALA A 274 3.40 -7.89 20.58
CA ALA A 274 4.40 -7.33 19.70
C ALA A 274 5.78 -7.90 20.05
N VAL A 275 6.45 -8.44 19.06
CA VAL A 275 7.81 -8.96 19.20
C VAL A 275 8.76 -7.93 18.59
N HIS A 276 9.74 -7.49 19.36
CA HIS A 276 10.72 -6.53 18.91
C HIS A 276 11.86 -7.19 18.12
N ASP A 277 12.49 -6.44 17.21
CA ASP A 277 13.72 -6.84 16.51
C ASP A 277 13.70 -8.24 15.84
N GLY A 278 12.53 -8.65 15.34
CA GLY A 278 12.35 -9.86 14.53
C GLY A 278 12.57 -11.16 15.31
N PHE A 279 13.13 -12.18 14.66
CA PHE A 279 13.35 -13.49 15.28
C PHE A 279 14.36 -13.44 16.42
N GLU A 280 15.32 -12.52 16.37
CA GLU A 280 16.32 -12.32 17.42
C GLU A 280 15.67 -11.85 18.72
N GLY A 281 14.79 -10.84 18.66
CA GLY A 281 14.06 -10.43 19.85
C GLY A 281 13.04 -11.46 20.32
N LEU A 282 12.47 -12.29 19.43
CA LEU A 282 11.67 -13.45 19.86
C LEU A 282 12.48 -14.45 20.68
N ALA A 283 13.69 -14.77 20.24
CA ALA A 283 14.61 -15.66 20.96
C ALA A 283 15.02 -15.07 22.32
N LEU A 284 15.25 -13.77 22.38
CA LEU A 284 15.64 -13.07 23.61
C LEU A 284 14.44 -12.71 24.52
N GLY A 285 13.22 -13.04 24.12
CA GLY A 285 12.00 -12.77 24.89
C GLY A 285 11.60 -11.30 24.95
N MET A 286 12.01 -10.49 23.97
CA MET A 286 11.62 -9.08 23.82
C MET A 286 10.20 -8.96 23.27
N VAL A 287 9.23 -9.39 24.08
CA VAL A 287 7.82 -9.48 23.72
C VAL A 287 7.01 -8.59 24.67
N GLU A 288 6.22 -7.68 24.12
CA GLU A 288 5.30 -6.82 24.89
C GLU A 288 3.85 -7.03 24.46
N GLU A 289 2.91 -6.86 25.40
CA GLU A 289 1.49 -6.83 25.04
C GLU A 289 1.14 -5.50 24.37
N ILE A 290 0.48 -5.57 23.21
CA ILE A 290 0.17 -4.41 22.39
C ILE A 290 -1.34 -4.17 22.33
N ASN A 291 -1.74 -2.91 22.53
CA ASN A 291 -3.13 -2.51 22.61
C ASN A 291 -3.54 -1.57 21.46
N TRP A 292 -4.84 -1.24 21.41
CA TRP A 292 -5.45 -0.42 20.36
C TRP A 292 -4.81 0.96 20.19
N ASN A 293 -4.46 1.60 21.31
CA ASN A 293 -3.94 2.97 21.36
C ASN A 293 -2.45 3.02 21.00
N ARG A 294 -1.68 1.99 21.35
CA ARG A 294 -0.25 1.89 21.06
C ARG A 294 0.05 1.94 19.56
N VAL A 295 -0.81 1.33 18.74
CA VAL A 295 -0.72 1.36 17.26
C VAL A 295 -1.50 2.52 16.63
N GLY A 296 -2.00 3.46 17.44
CA GLY A 296 -2.64 4.68 16.96
C GLY A 296 -1.68 5.51 16.11
N ALA A 297 -2.16 6.04 15.00
CA ALA A 297 -1.40 6.85 14.02
C ALA A 297 -0.24 6.13 13.28
N TRP A 298 -0.11 4.80 13.39
CA TRP A 298 0.98 4.06 12.71
C TRP A 298 0.80 3.93 11.19
N THR A 299 -0.39 4.22 10.65
CA THR A 299 -0.71 4.04 9.23
C THR A 299 0.24 4.82 8.31
N GLY A 300 0.56 6.07 8.66
CA GLY A 300 1.42 6.94 7.85
C GLY A 300 2.90 6.93 8.23
N LEU A 301 3.33 6.07 9.14
CA LEU A 301 4.72 6.06 9.63
C LEU A 301 5.59 5.11 8.80
N GLY A 302 6.71 5.64 8.29
CA GLY A 302 7.77 4.85 7.66
C GLY A 302 8.57 3.96 8.62
N GLY A 303 9.41 3.10 8.06
CA GLY A 303 10.27 2.19 8.81
C GLY A 303 9.51 1.14 9.62
N SER A 304 10.11 0.67 10.72
CA SER A 304 9.52 -0.32 11.65
C SER A 304 9.58 0.19 13.10
N LYS A 305 8.43 0.40 13.72
CA LYS A 305 8.32 0.76 15.15
C LYS A 305 8.61 -0.41 16.09
N LEU A 306 8.43 -1.64 15.62
CA LEU A 306 8.81 -2.84 16.38
C LEU A 306 10.32 -3.11 16.33
N GLY A 307 11.05 -2.46 15.41
CA GLY A 307 12.38 -2.91 15.02
C GLY A 307 12.28 -4.03 13.98
N THR A 308 13.34 -4.24 13.21
CA THR A 308 13.39 -5.30 12.20
C THR A 308 14.85 -5.68 11.96
N LYS A 309 15.11 -6.99 11.83
CA LYS A 309 16.44 -7.55 11.64
C LYS A 309 16.40 -8.61 10.54
N ARG A 310 17.52 -8.81 9.87
CA ARG A 310 17.71 -9.88 8.87
C ARG A 310 18.10 -11.23 9.49
N THR A 311 18.18 -11.29 10.82
CA THR A 311 18.58 -12.48 11.58
C THR A 311 17.58 -13.61 11.35
N LEU A 312 18.08 -14.80 10.97
CA LEU A 312 17.28 -16.00 10.73
C LEU A 312 17.14 -16.86 12.02
N PRO A 313 16.02 -17.58 12.20
CA PRO A 313 15.71 -18.28 13.44
C PRO A 313 16.45 -19.62 13.63
N LYS A 314 17.09 -20.21 12.60
CA LYS A 314 17.72 -21.56 12.68
C LYS A 314 18.59 -21.82 13.91
N LYS A 315 19.34 -20.81 14.34
CA LYS A 315 20.28 -20.91 15.48
C LYS A 315 19.59 -20.76 16.84
N TYR A 316 18.35 -20.29 16.86
CA TYR A 316 17.63 -19.88 18.07
C TYR A 316 16.30 -20.63 18.22
N LEU A 317 16.14 -21.78 17.56
CA LEU A 317 14.86 -22.50 17.53
C LEU A 317 14.42 -22.98 18.91
N GLU A 318 15.37 -23.34 19.77
CA GLU A 318 15.10 -23.78 21.15
C GLU A 318 14.56 -22.63 21.99
N GLU A 319 15.23 -21.48 21.95
CA GLU A 319 14.84 -20.27 22.67
C GLU A 319 13.52 -19.69 22.15
N ILE A 320 13.30 -19.72 20.83
CA ILE A 320 12.05 -19.31 20.20
C ILE A 320 10.90 -20.23 20.64
N SER A 321 11.10 -21.56 20.63
CA SER A 321 10.10 -22.51 21.12
C SER A 321 9.75 -22.25 22.60
N ALA A 322 10.78 -22.09 23.45
CA ALA A 322 10.59 -21.81 24.86
C ALA A 322 9.79 -20.53 25.10
N ASN A 323 10.06 -19.47 24.32
CA ASN A 323 9.31 -18.21 24.42
C ASN A 323 7.89 -18.30 23.87
N ILE A 324 7.65 -19.07 22.79
CA ILE A 324 6.28 -19.33 22.31
C ILE A 324 5.43 -19.97 23.41
N SER A 325 5.97 -20.97 24.10
CA SER A 325 5.31 -21.60 25.26
C SER A 325 5.13 -20.63 26.42
N LYS A 326 6.21 -19.94 26.83
CA LYS A 326 6.22 -18.97 27.95
C LYS A 326 5.18 -17.87 27.79
N PHE A 327 5.02 -17.32 26.58
CA PHE A 327 4.05 -16.25 26.31
C PHE A 327 2.67 -16.77 25.86
N GLY A 328 2.52 -18.09 25.72
CA GLY A 328 1.28 -18.74 25.28
C GLY A 328 0.85 -18.30 23.88
N ILE A 329 1.79 -18.21 22.93
CA ILE A 329 1.53 -17.76 21.55
C ILE A 329 0.83 -18.89 20.79
N HIS A 330 -0.34 -18.60 20.22
CA HIS A 330 -1.16 -19.53 19.45
C HIS A 330 -1.08 -19.29 17.94
N GLY A 331 -0.42 -18.22 17.49
CA GLY A 331 -0.24 -17.92 16.07
C GLY A 331 0.72 -16.76 15.83
N LEU A 332 1.41 -16.80 14.69
CA LEU A 332 2.45 -15.84 14.32
C LEU A 332 2.11 -15.15 12.99
N VAL A 333 2.15 -13.81 13.00
CA VAL A 333 2.11 -12.97 11.80
C VAL A 333 3.49 -12.34 11.58
N VAL A 334 4.21 -12.80 10.57
CA VAL A 334 5.54 -12.30 10.21
C VAL A 334 5.40 -11.31 9.06
N ILE A 335 5.77 -10.05 9.26
CA ILE A 335 5.73 -9.01 8.21
C ILE A 335 7.16 -8.76 7.74
N GLY A 336 7.47 -9.02 6.47
CA GLY A 336 8.85 -8.87 6.04
C GLY A 336 9.21 -9.37 4.65
N GLY A 337 10.49 -9.28 4.34
CA GLY A 337 11.05 -9.62 3.03
C GLY A 337 11.41 -11.10 2.88
N PHE A 338 12.46 -11.36 2.09
CA PHE A 338 12.93 -12.72 1.83
C PHE A 338 13.41 -13.44 3.11
N GLU A 339 13.97 -12.71 4.07
CA GLU A 339 14.35 -13.25 5.39
C GLU A 339 13.12 -13.69 6.21
N ALA A 340 11.97 -13.03 6.05
CA ALA A 340 10.72 -13.47 6.67
C ALA A 340 10.24 -14.79 6.07
N PHE A 341 10.29 -14.91 4.74
CA PHE A 341 9.92 -16.13 4.03
C PHE A 341 10.82 -17.32 4.41
N THR A 342 12.13 -17.15 4.29
CA THR A 342 13.12 -18.19 4.63
C THR A 342 13.12 -18.53 6.10
N GLY A 343 13.09 -17.55 7.00
CA GLY A 343 13.02 -17.80 8.44
C GLY A 343 11.71 -18.50 8.84
N SER A 344 10.60 -18.19 8.19
CA SER A 344 9.34 -18.91 8.41
C SER A 344 9.41 -20.37 7.95
N LEU A 345 10.12 -20.66 6.85
CA LEU A 345 10.38 -22.03 6.42
C LEU A 345 11.22 -22.79 7.46
N GLU A 346 12.26 -22.16 8.01
CA GLU A 346 13.07 -22.75 9.08
C GLU A 346 12.25 -23.05 10.35
N LEU A 347 11.28 -22.19 10.70
CA LEU A 347 10.34 -22.47 11.79
C LEU A 347 9.42 -23.66 11.48
N VAL A 348 8.95 -23.78 10.24
CA VAL A 348 8.14 -24.91 9.79
C VAL A 348 8.93 -26.22 9.83
N GLU A 349 10.19 -26.23 9.38
CA GLU A 349 11.10 -27.38 9.51
C GLU A 349 11.35 -27.71 10.99
N GLY A 350 11.43 -26.68 11.85
CA GLY A 350 11.59 -26.81 13.29
C GLY A 350 10.45 -27.56 13.99
N ARG A 351 9.25 -27.62 13.40
CA ARG A 351 8.09 -28.35 13.97
C ARG A 351 8.34 -29.83 14.20
N ALA A 352 9.27 -30.44 13.47
CA ALA A 352 9.65 -31.83 13.69
C ALA A 352 10.37 -32.06 15.03
N ARG A 353 10.92 -31.00 15.64
CA ARG A 353 11.69 -31.07 16.89
C ARG A 353 11.00 -30.38 18.07
N TYR A 354 10.24 -29.32 17.80
CA TYR A 354 9.60 -28.50 18.83
C TYR A 354 8.10 -28.40 18.55
N GLU A 355 7.29 -28.98 19.43
CA GLU A 355 5.82 -28.99 19.30
C GLU A 355 5.24 -27.57 19.41
N GLU A 356 5.91 -26.69 20.15
CA GLU A 356 5.53 -25.27 20.32
C GLU A 356 5.53 -24.50 18.99
N LEU A 357 6.32 -24.94 18.00
CA LEU A 357 6.35 -24.32 16.67
C LEU A 357 5.15 -24.72 15.80
N CYS A 358 4.33 -25.69 16.24
CA CYS A 358 3.14 -26.18 15.52
C CYS A 358 1.94 -25.23 15.60
N VAL A 359 2.19 -23.92 15.62
CA VAL A 359 1.16 -22.87 15.56
C VAL A 359 0.95 -22.38 14.11
N PRO A 360 -0.26 -21.92 13.75
CA PRO A 360 -0.49 -21.24 12.48
C PRO A 360 0.47 -20.04 12.31
N LEU A 361 1.12 -20.00 11.15
CA LEU A 361 2.08 -18.97 10.78
C LEU A 361 1.67 -18.38 9.44
N CYS A 362 1.63 -17.04 9.35
CA CYS A 362 1.33 -16.32 8.11
C CYS A 362 2.42 -15.28 7.84
N VAL A 363 2.92 -15.23 6.61
CA VAL A 363 3.90 -14.22 6.15
C VAL A 363 3.18 -13.17 5.32
N ILE A 364 3.39 -11.90 5.65
CA ILE A 364 2.98 -10.74 4.85
C ILE A 364 4.22 -10.17 4.15
N PRO A 365 4.28 -10.16 2.80
CA PRO A 365 5.45 -9.69 2.07
C PRO A 365 5.62 -8.18 2.23
N ALA A 366 6.76 -7.75 2.79
CA ALA A 366 7.13 -6.35 3.00
C ALA A 366 8.62 -6.14 2.72
N THR A 367 8.92 -5.57 1.55
CA THR A 367 10.27 -5.27 1.08
C THR A 367 10.18 -4.29 -0.08
N VAL A 368 11.19 -3.44 -0.26
CA VAL A 368 11.27 -2.59 -1.46
C VAL A 368 11.56 -3.42 -2.71
N SER A 369 12.26 -4.55 -2.56
CA SER A 369 12.80 -5.32 -3.69
C SER A 369 11.75 -6.11 -4.46
N ASN A 370 10.55 -6.30 -3.89
CA ASN A 370 9.52 -7.19 -4.45
C ASN A 370 9.99 -8.60 -4.81
N ASN A 371 10.82 -9.19 -3.96
CA ASN A 371 11.49 -10.47 -4.20
C ASN A 371 10.96 -11.63 -3.32
N VAL A 372 9.76 -11.50 -2.74
CA VAL A 372 9.18 -12.53 -1.88
C VAL A 372 8.38 -13.52 -2.74
N PRO A 373 8.75 -14.81 -2.77
CA PRO A 373 8.03 -15.81 -3.56
C PRO A 373 6.56 -15.94 -3.16
N GLY A 374 5.68 -16.15 -4.15
CA GLY A 374 4.25 -16.36 -3.94
C GLY A 374 3.40 -15.08 -3.87
N SER A 375 4.00 -13.89 -4.06
CA SER A 375 3.25 -12.64 -4.17
C SER A 375 3.81 -11.75 -5.27
N ASP A 376 2.92 -11.23 -6.13
CA ASP A 376 3.28 -10.29 -7.20
C ASP A 376 3.67 -8.90 -6.66
N PHE A 377 3.27 -8.59 -5.44
CA PHE A 377 3.50 -7.31 -4.79
C PHE A 377 3.95 -7.49 -3.34
N SER A 378 4.77 -6.56 -2.87
CA SER A 378 5.21 -6.48 -1.49
C SER A 378 5.05 -5.05 -0.98
N ILE A 379 4.73 -4.94 0.30
CA ILE A 379 4.57 -3.65 0.97
C ILE A 379 5.91 -2.92 0.96
N GLY A 380 5.92 -1.69 0.45
CA GLY A 380 7.07 -0.80 0.37
C GLY A 380 7.63 -0.64 -1.04
N ALA A 381 7.27 -1.53 -1.97
CA ALA A 381 7.76 -1.46 -3.35
C ALA A 381 7.21 -0.24 -4.09
N ASP A 382 5.93 0.12 -3.90
CA ASP A 382 5.35 1.31 -4.53
C ASP A 382 5.97 2.61 -4.00
N THR A 383 6.25 2.67 -2.70
CA THR A 383 6.97 3.80 -2.08
C THR A 383 8.37 3.94 -2.67
N ALA A 384 9.08 2.83 -2.88
CA ALA A 384 10.37 2.85 -3.53
C ALA A 384 10.28 3.32 -4.99
N LEU A 385 9.31 2.82 -5.75
CA LEU A 385 9.08 3.23 -7.15
C LEU A 385 8.80 4.73 -7.26
N ASN A 386 7.95 5.29 -6.40
CA ASN A 386 7.67 6.72 -6.40
C ASN A 386 8.91 7.56 -6.04
N THR A 387 9.76 7.06 -5.12
CA THR A 387 11.03 7.71 -4.77
C THR A 387 12.01 7.70 -5.96
N ILE A 388 12.18 6.56 -6.62
CA ILE A 388 13.04 6.43 -7.81
C ILE A 388 12.50 7.33 -8.93
N THR A 389 11.21 7.25 -9.21
CA THR A 389 10.55 8.03 -10.28
C THR A 389 10.71 9.53 -10.06
N THR A 390 10.47 10.02 -8.84
CA THR A 390 10.66 11.44 -8.49
C THR A 390 12.13 11.86 -8.62
N THR A 391 13.06 10.98 -8.26
CA THR A 391 14.49 11.26 -8.39
C THR A 391 14.90 11.32 -9.86
N CYS A 392 14.42 10.39 -10.69
CA CYS A 392 14.61 10.40 -12.13
C CYS A 392 14.04 11.66 -12.77
N ASP A 393 12.87 12.15 -12.34
CA ASP A 393 12.29 13.39 -12.86
C ASP A 393 13.20 14.61 -12.57
N ARG A 394 13.72 14.71 -11.33
CA ARG A 394 14.66 15.78 -10.95
C ARG A 394 15.96 15.69 -11.74
N ILE A 395 16.47 14.48 -11.95
CA ILE A 395 17.68 14.24 -12.77
C ILE A 395 17.43 14.59 -14.23
N LYS A 396 16.29 14.19 -14.81
CA LYS A 396 15.89 14.54 -16.18
C LYS A 396 15.76 16.05 -16.37
N GLN A 397 15.28 16.78 -15.36
CA GLN A 397 15.23 18.24 -15.39
C GLN A 397 16.64 18.85 -15.46
N SER A 398 17.58 18.32 -14.68
CA SER A 398 19.00 18.72 -14.75
C SER A 398 19.61 18.40 -16.13
N ALA A 399 19.38 17.19 -16.65
CA ALA A 399 19.86 16.76 -17.96
C ALA A 399 19.32 17.64 -19.09
N ALA A 400 18.04 18.04 -19.02
CA ALA A 400 17.40 18.89 -20.02
C ALA A 400 17.98 20.32 -20.03
N GLY A 401 18.42 20.83 -18.88
CA GLY A 401 19.05 22.14 -18.76
C GLY A 401 20.45 22.20 -19.37
N THR A 402 21.29 21.18 -19.14
CA THR A 402 22.64 21.14 -19.70
C THR A 402 22.69 20.61 -21.13
N LYS A 403 21.67 19.85 -21.55
CA LYS A 403 21.60 19.08 -22.81
C LYS A 403 22.75 18.08 -22.95
N ARG A 404 22.61 17.15 -23.90
CA ARG A 404 23.63 16.15 -24.28
C ARG A 404 24.24 15.45 -23.07
N ARG A 405 23.38 15.01 -22.15
CA ARG A 405 23.77 14.35 -20.91
C ARG A 405 23.02 13.06 -20.70
N VAL A 406 23.74 12.02 -20.31
CA VAL A 406 23.21 10.70 -19.96
C VAL A 406 23.43 10.44 -18.48
N PHE A 407 22.42 9.94 -17.78
CA PHE A 407 22.53 9.54 -16.38
C PHE A 407 22.44 8.03 -16.23
N ILE A 408 23.41 7.43 -15.53
CA ILE A 408 23.40 6.03 -15.12
C ILE A 408 22.99 5.99 -13.65
N ILE A 409 21.84 5.38 -13.36
CA ILE A 409 21.24 5.35 -12.03
C ILE A 409 21.20 3.92 -11.51
N GLU A 410 21.85 3.67 -10.38
CA GLU A 410 21.76 2.39 -9.70
C GLU A 410 20.54 2.34 -8.76
N THR A 411 19.72 1.30 -8.90
CA THR A 411 18.54 1.03 -8.07
C THR A 411 18.75 -0.21 -7.19
N MET A 412 18.06 -0.23 -6.06
CA MET A 412 18.02 -1.40 -5.16
C MET A 412 17.21 -2.54 -5.80
N GLY A 413 17.29 -3.72 -5.18
CA GLY A 413 16.45 -4.87 -5.53
C GLY A 413 17.11 -6.22 -5.23
N GLY A 414 18.37 -6.22 -4.78
CA GLY A 414 19.22 -7.40 -4.83
C GLY A 414 19.27 -7.89 -6.28
N PHE A 415 19.05 -9.19 -6.48
CA PHE A 415 18.91 -9.80 -7.81
C PHE A 415 17.54 -9.60 -8.45
N CYS A 416 16.57 -8.98 -7.77
CA CYS A 416 15.26 -8.72 -8.35
C CYS A 416 15.25 -7.38 -9.09
N GLY A 417 15.03 -7.42 -10.40
CA GLY A 417 14.96 -6.29 -11.31
C GLY A 417 13.68 -5.47 -11.21
N TYR A 418 12.71 -5.84 -10.37
CA TYR A 418 11.38 -5.19 -10.31
C TYR A 418 11.48 -3.66 -10.23
N LEU A 419 12.25 -3.12 -9.29
CA LEU A 419 12.40 -1.67 -9.13
C LEU A 419 13.05 -1.02 -10.36
N ALA A 420 14.10 -1.63 -10.92
CA ALA A 420 14.79 -1.11 -12.10
C ALA A 420 13.86 -1.07 -13.32
N THR A 421 13.14 -2.17 -13.59
CA THR A 421 12.24 -2.30 -14.74
C THR A 421 11.05 -1.37 -14.62
N MET A 422 10.34 -1.41 -13.48
CA MET A 422 9.11 -0.64 -13.32
C MET A 422 9.39 0.85 -13.18
N ALA A 423 10.48 1.26 -12.51
CA ALA A 423 10.89 2.65 -12.49
C ALA A 423 11.45 3.11 -13.84
N GLY A 424 12.10 2.23 -14.60
CA GLY A 424 12.53 2.50 -15.97
C GLY A 424 11.34 2.85 -16.86
N LEU A 425 10.27 2.06 -16.77
CA LEU A 425 9.01 2.32 -17.46
C LEU A 425 8.37 3.65 -16.99
N ALA A 426 8.24 3.86 -15.68
CA ALA A 426 7.61 5.06 -15.11
C ALA A 426 8.41 6.36 -15.40
N ALA A 427 9.74 6.28 -15.42
CA ALA A 427 10.62 7.41 -15.70
C ALA A 427 10.83 7.63 -17.21
N GLY A 428 10.45 6.68 -18.06
CA GLY A 428 10.78 6.69 -19.49
C GLY A 428 12.29 6.64 -19.70
N ALA A 429 12.95 5.67 -19.05
CA ALA A 429 14.35 5.38 -19.23
C ALA A 429 14.62 4.73 -20.59
N ASP A 430 15.82 4.98 -21.13
CA ASP A 430 16.31 4.43 -22.39
C ASP A 430 16.81 2.99 -22.24
N ALA A 431 17.18 2.59 -21.03
CA ALA A 431 17.54 1.23 -20.67
C ALA A 431 17.28 0.97 -19.19
N ALA A 432 16.99 -0.29 -18.86
CA ALA A 432 16.97 -0.80 -17.49
C ALA A 432 17.69 -2.16 -17.47
N TYR A 433 18.92 -2.20 -16.95
CA TYR A 433 19.71 -3.42 -16.86
C TYR A 433 19.37 -4.20 -15.60
N ILE A 434 18.94 -5.45 -15.75
CA ILE A 434 18.46 -6.33 -14.67
C ILE A 434 19.16 -7.68 -14.68
N TYR A 435 19.07 -8.42 -13.58
CA TYR A 435 19.70 -9.73 -13.48
C TYR A 435 18.95 -10.79 -14.29
N GLU A 436 17.63 -10.66 -14.35
CA GLU A 436 16.73 -11.61 -15.00
C GLU A 436 16.85 -11.64 -16.54
N GLU A 437 17.42 -10.57 -17.13
CA GLU A 437 17.69 -10.46 -18.56
C GLU A 437 19.20 -10.29 -18.78
N PRO A 438 19.92 -11.39 -19.09
CA PRO A 438 21.36 -11.34 -19.31
C PRO A 438 21.72 -10.41 -20.47
N PHE A 439 22.73 -9.56 -20.27
CA PHE A 439 23.26 -8.68 -21.30
C PHE A 439 24.79 -8.82 -21.37
N ASN A 440 25.32 -8.61 -22.57
CA ASN A 440 26.74 -8.64 -22.88
C ASN A 440 27.22 -7.28 -23.42
N ILE A 441 28.51 -7.18 -23.75
CA ILE A 441 29.10 -5.92 -24.21
C ILE A 441 28.47 -5.38 -25.49
N ARG A 442 27.96 -6.25 -26.38
CA ARG A 442 27.29 -5.82 -27.62
C ARG A 442 25.95 -5.15 -27.32
N ASP A 443 25.21 -5.65 -26.33
CA ASP A 443 23.93 -5.04 -25.94
C ASP A 443 24.13 -3.64 -25.35
N LEU A 444 25.20 -3.45 -24.58
CA LEU A 444 25.62 -2.13 -24.09
C LEU A 444 26.00 -1.20 -25.26
N GLN A 445 26.79 -1.70 -26.20
CA GLN A 445 27.21 -0.94 -27.37
C GLN A 445 26.01 -0.49 -28.22
N VAL A 446 25.04 -1.37 -28.47
CA VAL A 446 23.81 -1.03 -29.20
C VAL A 446 23.04 0.10 -28.51
N ASN A 447 22.97 0.10 -27.18
CA ASN A 447 22.28 1.16 -26.46
C ASN A 447 23.03 2.51 -26.52
N VAL A 448 24.37 2.49 -26.50
CA VAL A 448 25.20 3.68 -26.68
C VAL A 448 25.04 4.26 -28.09
N GLU A 449 25.03 3.41 -29.12
CA GLU A 449 24.77 3.82 -30.50
C GLU A 449 23.37 4.43 -30.63
N HIS A 450 22.36 3.81 -30.02
CA HIS A 450 21.01 4.36 -29.98
C HIS A 450 20.95 5.75 -29.34
N LEU A 451 21.59 5.94 -28.17
CA LEU A 451 21.65 7.24 -27.50
C LEU A 451 22.42 8.28 -28.32
N THR A 452 23.48 7.86 -29.03
CA THR A 452 24.23 8.71 -29.94
C THR A 452 23.34 9.27 -31.05
N GLU A 453 22.52 8.42 -31.68
CA GLU A 453 21.53 8.86 -32.66
C GLU A 453 20.44 9.73 -32.03
N LYS A 454 19.97 9.37 -30.81
CA LYS A 454 18.99 10.16 -30.06
C LYS A 454 19.47 11.60 -29.81
N MET A 455 20.76 11.82 -29.54
CA MET A 455 21.33 13.17 -29.33
C MET A 455 21.29 14.07 -30.58
N LYS A 456 21.10 13.50 -31.77
CA LYS A 456 20.87 14.27 -33.01
C LYS A 456 19.45 14.84 -33.09
N THR A 457 18.53 14.31 -32.30
CA THR A 457 17.14 14.78 -32.22
C THR A 457 17.00 15.99 -31.28
N THR A 458 15.77 16.46 -31.08
CA THR A 458 15.45 17.53 -30.11
C THR A 458 15.55 17.05 -28.66
N VAL A 459 15.44 15.75 -28.40
CA VAL A 459 15.49 15.17 -27.05
C VAL A 459 16.92 14.76 -26.71
N GLN A 460 17.74 15.75 -26.36
CA GLN A 460 19.17 15.57 -26.08
C GLN A 460 19.43 15.18 -24.62
N ARG A 461 18.84 14.07 -24.17
CA ARG A 461 19.05 13.51 -22.83
C ARG A 461 18.95 11.98 -22.85
N GLY A 462 19.71 11.32 -21.99
CA GLY A 462 19.62 9.88 -21.77
C GLY A 462 19.42 9.52 -20.30
N LEU A 463 18.70 8.44 -20.04
CA LEU A 463 18.49 7.90 -18.71
C LEU A 463 18.63 6.38 -18.74
N VAL A 464 19.57 5.83 -17.99
CA VAL A 464 19.87 4.41 -17.90
C VAL A 464 19.70 3.99 -16.45
N LEU A 465 18.86 3.01 -16.18
CA LEU A 465 18.75 2.38 -14.87
C LEU A 465 19.53 1.07 -14.84
N ARG A 466 20.12 0.77 -13.69
CA ARG A 466 20.85 -0.47 -13.45
C ARG A 466 20.45 -1.03 -12.09
N ASN A 467 19.94 -2.26 -12.06
CA ASN A 467 19.76 -2.98 -10.80
C ASN A 467 21.13 -3.28 -10.16
N GLU A 468 21.25 -3.09 -8.84
CA GLU A 468 22.51 -3.22 -8.10
C GLU A 468 23.27 -4.55 -8.30
N ARG A 469 22.57 -5.67 -8.52
CA ARG A 469 23.15 -7.00 -8.74
C ARG A 469 22.89 -7.58 -10.14
N CYS A 470 22.66 -6.75 -11.15
CA CYS A 470 22.37 -7.25 -12.50
C CYS A 470 23.55 -8.02 -13.14
N ASN A 471 24.79 -7.63 -12.82
CA ASN A 471 26.00 -8.27 -13.32
C ASN A 471 27.17 -7.99 -12.36
N GLU A 472 28.05 -8.98 -12.17
CA GLU A 472 29.22 -8.87 -11.28
C GLU A 472 30.33 -7.99 -11.89
N ASN A 473 30.55 -8.07 -13.20
CA ASN A 473 31.62 -7.36 -13.90
C ASN A 473 31.16 -6.03 -14.48
N TYR A 474 29.93 -5.97 -15.01
CA TYR A 474 29.35 -4.74 -15.55
C TYR A 474 28.71 -3.93 -14.42
N THR A 475 29.58 -3.37 -13.58
CA THR A 475 29.22 -2.48 -12.47
C THR A 475 28.69 -1.14 -12.98
N THR A 476 28.13 -0.34 -12.08
CA THR A 476 27.70 1.04 -12.38
C THR A 476 28.86 1.87 -12.94
N ASP A 477 30.05 1.75 -12.34
CA ASP A 477 31.27 2.43 -12.80
C ASP A 477 31.72 1.97 -14.19
N PHE A 478 31.60 0.67 -14.48
CA PHE A 478 31.93 0.12 -15.80
C PHE A 478 31.00 0.70 -16.87
N ILE A 479 29.68 0.65 -16.66
CA ILE A 479 28.68 1.16 -17.61
C ILE A 479 28.86 2.68 -17.78
N TYR A 480 29.07 3.41 -16.68
CA TYR A 480 29.37 4.84 -16.72
C TYR A 480 30.61 5.15 -17.58
N SER A 481 31.70 4.40 -17.39
CA SER A 481 32.96 4.61 -18.11
C SER A 481 32.80 4.29 -19.60
N LEU A 482 32.12 3.19 -19.94
CA LEU A 482 31.82 2.81 -21.31
C LEU A 482 31.02 3.89 -22.04
N TYR A 483 29.91 4.35 -21.45
CA TYR A 483 29.06 5.38 -22.06
C TYR A 483 29.79 6.72 -22.17
N SER A 484 30.65 7.05 -21.21
CA SER A 484 31.45 8.28 -21.24
C SER A 484 32.50 8.28 -22.34
N GLU A 485 33.14 7.13 -22.58
CA GLU A 485 34.20 6.98 -23.58
C GLU A 485 33.62 6.97 -25.00
N GLU A 486 32.63 6.12 -25.23
CA GLU A 486 31.99 5.98 -26.54
C GLU A 486 31.12 7.19 -26.91
N GLY A 487 30.59 7.91 -25.90
CA GLY A 487 29.84 9.15 -26.09
C GLY A 487 30.71 10.40 -26.35
N LYS A 488 32.05 10.28 -26.38
CA LYS A 488 32.96 11.42 -26.51
C LYS A 488 32.64 12.30 -27.71
N GLY A 489 32.55 13.61 -27.45
CA GLY A 489 32.19 14.61 -28.45
C GLY A 489 30.69 14.72 -28.75
N ILE A 490 29.86 13.81 -28.21
CA ILE A 490 28.42 13.76 -28.45
C ILE A 490 27.64 14.07 -27.17
N PHE A 491 27.92 13.36 -26.07
CA PHE A 491 27.31 13.57 -24.76
C PHE A 491 28.27 13.29 -23.60
N ASP A 492 27.98 13.83 -22.42
CA ASP A 492 28.66 13.48 -21.17
C ASP A 492 27.78 12.60 -20.27
N CYS A 493 28.40 11.84 -19.37
CA CYS A 493 27.67 11.00 -18.43
C CYS A 493 27.77 11.51 -16.99
N ARG A 494 26.80 11.14 -16.18
CA ARG A 494 26.85 11.20 -14.71
C ARG A 494 26.30 9.91 -14.14
N GLN A 495 26.80 9.52 -12.97
CA GLN A 495 26.29 8.36 -12.26
C GLN A 495 25.74 8.75 -10.89
N ASN A 496 24.65 8.08 -10.48
CA ASN A 496 24.06 8.23 -9.16
C ASN A 496 23.65 6.88 -8.60
N VAL A 497 24.19 6.53 -7.44
CA VAL A 497 23.72 5.40 -6.64
C VAL A 497 22.69 5.93 -5.67
N LEU A 498 21.41 5.58 -5.88
CA LEU A 498 20.34 6.10 -5.03
C LEU A 498 20.46 5.59 -3.59
N GLY A 499 20.83 4.31 -3.43
CA GLY A 499 21.00 3.68 -2.12
C GLY A 499 19.70 3.71 -1.29
N HIS A 500 19.86 3.82 0.03
CA HIS A 500 18.80 3.58 1.00
C HIS A 500 17.67 4.62 1.01
N MET A 501 17.83 5.77 0.35
CA MET A 501 16.72 6.73 0.22
C MET A 501 15.50 6.11 -0.48
N GLN A 502 15.72 5.06 -1.29
CA GLN A 502 14.66 4.28 -1.94
C GLN A 502 13.70 3.58 -0.96
N GLN A 503 14.07 3.38 0.31
CA GLN A 503 13.12 2.88 1.32
C GLN A 503 11.97 3.87 1.59
N GLY A 504 12.14 5.12 1.17
CA GLY A 504 11.16 6.18 1.35
C GLY A 504 11.16 6.76 2.77
N GLY A 505 10.38 7.82 2.92
CA GLY A 505 10.03 8.38 4.22
C GLY A 505 8.70 7.79 4.68
N SER A 506 7.63 8.55 4.50
CA SER A 506 6.27 8.07 4.72
C SER A 506 5.82 7.12 3.59
N PRO A 507 5.08 6.04 3.89
CA PRO A 507 4.53 5.15 2.87
C PRO A 507 3.54 5.87 1.97
N THR A 508 3.52 5.47 0.69
CA THR A 508 2.52 5.90 -0.29
C THR A 508 1.12 5.39 0.08
N PRO A 509 0.04 6.01 -0.43
CA PRO A 509 -1.32 5.55 -0.18
C PRO A 509 -1.52 4.07 -0.54
N PHE A 510 -0.88 3.60 -1.62
CA PHE A 510 -0.88 2.19 -2.01
C PHE A 510 -0.34 1.29 -0.90
N ASP A 511 0.89 1.56 -0.41
CA ASP A 511 1.53 0.70 0.60
C ASP A 511 0.83 0.77 1.97
N ARG A 512 0.27 1.93 2.34
CA ARG A 512 -0.57 2.06 3.55
C ARG A 512 -1.77 1.12 3.50
N ASN A 513 -2.50 1.16 2.39
CA ASN A 513 -3.72 0.39 2.21
C ASN A 513 -3.43 -1.10 1.95
N PHE A 514 -2.36 -1.41 1.21
CA PHE A 514 -1.93 -2.77 0.97
C PHE A 514 -1.53 -3.45 2.28
N GLY A 515 -0.71 -2.78 3.11
CA GLY A 515 -0.37 -3.25 4.45
C GLY A 515 -1.59 -3.42 5.35
N THR A 516 -2.50 -2.44 5.34
CA THR A 516 -3.73 -2.51 6.14
C THR A 516 -4.62 -3.70 5.75
N LYS A 517 -4.81 -3.93 4.44
CA LYS A 517 -5.62 -5.06 3.95
C LYS A 517 -4.98 -6.41 4.24
N MET A 518 -3.67 -6.53 4.04
CA MET A 518 -2.95 -7.78 4.30
C MET A 518 -2.94 -8.13 5.79
N GLY A 519 -2.77 -7.14 6.67
CA GLY A 519 -2.87 -7.35 8.12
C GLY A 519 -4.23 -7.89 8.55
N ALA A 520 -5.32 -7.35 7.99
CA ALA A 520 -6.67 -7.82 8.29
C ALA A 520 -6.92 -9.24 7.78
N LYS A 521 -6.53 -9.54 6.54
CA LYS A 521 -6.68 -10.87 5.93
C LYS A 521 -5.86 -11.94 6.66
N ALA A 522 -4.62 -11.62 7.06
CA ALA A 522 -3.76 -12.55 7.78
C ALA A 522 -4.37 -12.97 9.13
N VAL A 523 -4.91 -12.01 9.89
CA VAL A 523 -5.59 -12.33 11.16
C VAL A 523 -6.84 -13.16 10.91
N ALA A 524 -7.70 -12.76 9.97
CA ALA A 524 -8.91 -13.53 9.66
C ALA A 524 -8.59 -15.00 9.31
N TRP A 525 -7.53 -15.22 8.53
CA TRP A 525 -7.06 -16.55 8.18
C TRP A 525 -6.53 -17.34 9.39
N ILE A 526 -5.65 -16.73 10.21
CA ILE A 526 -5.11 -17.37 11.42
C ILE A 526 -6.24 -17.73 12.39
N THR A 527 -7.16 -16.80 12.65
CA THR A 527 -8.32 -17.02 13.52
C THR A 527 -9.19 -18.17 13.00
N GLY A 528 -9.40 -18.25 11.68
CA GLY A 528 -10.08 -19.39 11.06
C GLY A 528 -9.36 -20.71 11.33
N LYS A 529 -8.05 -20.75 11.14
CA LYS A 529 -7.23 -21.96 11.36
C LYS A 529 -7.22 -22.41 12.82
N ILE A 530 -7.09 -21.49 13.77
CA ILE A 530 -7.14 -21.81 15.20
C ILE A 530 -8.49 -22.44 15.57
N LYS A 531 -9.60 -21.90 15.04
CA LYS A 531 -10.95 -22.43 15.27
C LYS A 531 -11.15 -23.80 14.64
N GLU A 532 -10.60 -24.05 13.45
CA GLU A 532 -10.62 -25.37 12.79
C GLU A 532 -9.91 -26.41 13.66
N CYS A 533 -8.70 -26.12 14.15
CA CYS A 533 -7.94 -27.04 15.00
C CYS A 533 -8.65 -27.33 16.33
N SER A 534 -9.23 -26.30 16.97
CA SER A 534 -9.94 -26.45 18.24
C SER A 534 -11.20 -27.32 18.12
N ARG A 535 -11.85 -27.36 16.95
CA ARG A 535 -13.03 -28.20 16.68
C ARG A 535 -12.68 -29.66 16.38
N HIS A 536 -11.46 -29.93 15.90
CA HIS A 536 -11.01 -31.29 15.53
C HIS A 536 -10.28 -32.03 16.67
N GLY A 537 -10.24 -31.47 17.89
CA GLY A 537 -9.85 -32.20 19.10
C GLY A 537 -8.39 -32.59 19.21
N THR A 538 -7.47 -31.93 18.48
CA THR A 538 -6.02 -32.19 18.60
C THR A 538 -5.32 -31.09 19.40
N ALA A 539 -4.86 -31.49 20.58
CA ALA A 539 -3.84 -30.90 21.46
C ALA A 539 -4.09 -29.49 22.04
N SER A 540 -4.71 -29.49 23.22
CA SER A 540 -4.39 -28.52 24.28
C SER A 540 -2.98 -28.81 24.81
N PRO A 541 -2.08 -27.84 24.98
CA PRO A 541 -0.98 -28.00 25.92
C PRO A 541 -1.63 -28.06 27.30
N ARG A 542 -1.57 -29.24 27.90
CA ARG A 542 -2.11 -29.52 29.23
C ARG A 542 -1.72 -28.40 30.19
N SER A 543 -2.73 -27.77 30.78
CA SER A 543 -2.60 -27.00 32.00
C SER A 543 -1.93 -27.87 33.07
N SER A 544 -0.73 -27.51 33.48
CA SER A 544 -0.13 -28.00 34.71
C SER A 544 -0.88 -27.41 35.91
N GLY A 545 -1.90 -28.14 36.37
CA GLY A 545 -2.46 -28.00 37.71
C GLY A 545 -1.66 -28.88 38.68
N GLY A 546 -1.49 -28.39 39.91
CA GLY A 546 -0.72 -29.03 40.98
C GLY A 546 -1.32 -30.30 41.57
#